data_AF-A0A971CKR7-F1
#
_entry.id   AF-A0A971CKR7-F1
#
_cell.length_a   1.000
_cell.length_b   1.000
_cell.length_c   1.000
_cell.angle_alpha   90.00
_cell.angle_beta   90.00
_cell.angle_gamma   90.00
#
_symmetry.space_group_name_H-M   'P 1'
#
loop_
_entity.id
_entity.type
_entity.pdbx_description
1 polymer ?
#
loop_
_entity_poly.entity_id
_entity_poly.type
_entity_poly.pdbx_seq_one_letter_code
_entity_poly.pdbx_strand_id
1 'polypeptide(L)' 'MKAVRQGPRNERIEELQDAVLEILLVHFGAVPECFVAPIRATGDAERLRALHRAADASTSLDEFERALLRE' A
#
# COMPACT_ATOMS: atom_id res chain seq x y z
N MET A 1 -2.93 -0.73 29.69
CA MET A 1 -3.89 0.28 29.19
C MET A 1 -4.36 -0.16 27.80
N LYS A 2 -5.66 0.03 27.55
CA LYS A 2 -6.51 -0.42 26.43
C LYS A 2 -5.82 -0.91 25.14
N ALA A 3 -5.93 -2.22 24.87
CA ALA A 3 -5.95 -2.73 23.50
C ALA A 3 -7.23 -2.23 22.84
N VAL A 4 -7.10 -1.21 21.99
CA VAL A 4 -8.21 -0.70 21.18
C VAL A 4 -8.54 -1.80 20.19
N ARG A 5 -9.72 -2.39 20.33
CA ARG A 5 -10.26 -3.38 19.38
C ARG A 5 -10.44 -2.68 18.05
N GLN A 6 -9.48 -2.88 17.16
CA GLN A 6 -9.60 -2.54 15.75
C GLN A 6 -10.78 -3.37 15.21
N GLY A 7 -11.83 -2.71 14.74
CA GLY A 7 -12.96 -3.43 14.14
C GLY A 7 -12.55 -4.10 12.83
N PRO A 8 -13.37 -5.03 12.29
CA PRO A 8 -13.08 -5.77 11.05
C PRO A 8 -12.81 -4.89 9.81
N ARG A 9 -13.17 -3.60 9.88
CA ARG A 9 -12.88 -2.62 8.83
C ARG A 9 -11.42 -2.15 8.84
N ASN A 10 -10.81 -2.02 10.01
CA ASN A 10 -9.40 -1.59 10.12
C ASN A 10 -8.46 -2.73 9.71
N GLU A 11 -8.76 -3.95 10.15
CA GLU A 11 -8.00 -5.16 9.76
C GLU A 11 -7.94 -5.29 8.24
N ARG A 12 -9.07 -5.07 7.55
CA ARG A 12 -9.11 -5.15 6.09
C ARG A 12 -8.33 -4.06 5.36
N ILE A 13 -8.19 -2.87 5.97
CA ILE A 13 -7.37 -1.80 5.38
C ILE A 13 -5.89 -2.14 5.57
N GLU A 14 -5.51 -2.59 6.76
CA GLU A 14 -4.14 -3.03 7.06
C GLU A 14 -3.70 -4.17 6.12
N GLU A 15 -4.57 -5.18 5.91
CA GLU A 15 -4.32 -6.26 4.96
C GLU A 15 -4.08 -5.75 3.52
N LEU A 16 -4.87 -4.76 3.08
CA LEU A 16 -4.70 -4.19 1.75
C LEU A 16 -3.43 -3.34 1.63
N GLN A 17 -3.03 -2.64 2.70
CA GLN A 17 -1.75 -1.93 2.76
C GLN A 17 -0.58 -2.90 2.69
N ASP A 18 -0.64 -3.99 3.46
CA ASP A 18 0.37 -5.06 3.46
C ASP A 18 0.50 -5.69 2.09
N ALA A 19 -0.62 -6.00 1.43
CA ALA A 19 -0.61 -6.57 0.08
C ALA A 19 0.08 -5.65 -0.95
N VAL A 20 -0.12 -4.33 -0.85
CA VAL A 20 0.56 -3.37 -1.74
C VAL A 20 2.07 -3.34 -1.45
N LEU A 21 2.47 -3.37 -0.18
CA LEU A 21 3.89 -3.38 0.18
C LEU A 21 4.57 -4.70 -0.20
N GLU A 22 3.87 -5.82 -0.06
CA GLU A 22 4.35 -7.14 -0.42
C GLU A 22 4.63 -7.23 -1.93
N ILE A 23 3.71 -6.78 -2.78
CA ILE A 23 3.94 -6.81 -4.23
C ILE A 23 5.10 -5.90 -4.66
N LEU A 24 5.26 -4.73 -4.03
CA LEU A 24 6.43 -3.87 -4.25
C LEU A 24 7.72 -4.57 -3.83
N LEU A 25 7.70 -5.28 -2.70
CA LEU A 25 8.84 -6.04 -2.22
C LEU A 25 9.21 -7.19 -3.16
N VAL A 26 8.22 -7.90 -3.70
CA VAL A 26 8.42 -9.02 -4.62
C VAL A 26 8.94 -8.54 -5.98
N HIS A 27 8.40 -7.45 -6.52
CA HIS A 27 8.78 -6.95 -7.86
C HIS A 27 10.08 -6.15 -7.86
N PHE A 28 10.29 -5.31 -6.84
CA PHE A 28 11.37 -4.33 -6.85
C PHE A 28 12.42 -4.57 -5.75
N GLY A 29 12.20 -5.53 -4.86
CA GLY A 29 13.10 -5.79 -3.74
C GLY A 29 12.89 -4.77 -2.62
N ALA A 30 13.96 -4.16 -2.12
CA ALA A 30 13.86 -3.25 -0.99
C ALA A 30 12.93 -2.06 -1.31
N VAL A 31 11.82 -1.94 -0.57
CA VAL A 31 10.85 -0.84 -0.71
C VAL A 31 11.31 0.35 0.11
N PRO A 32 11.59 1.52 -0.49
CA PRO A 32 12.01 2.70 0.27
C PRO A 32 10.90 3.21 1.19
N GLU A 33 11.29 3.78 2.34
CA GLU A 33 10.37 4.30 3.36
C GLU A 33 9.42 5.38 2.81
N CYS A 34 9.83 6.10 1.76
CA CYS A 34 8.99 7.10 1.09
C CYS A 34 7.74 6.51 0.43
N PHE A 35 7.70 5.20 0.15
CA PHE A 35 6.49 4.51 -0.32
C PHE A 35 5.68 3.91 0.83
N VAL A 36 6.36 3.46 1.89
CA VAL A 36 5.72 2.82 3.04
C VAL A 36 4.77 3.78 3.75
N ALA A 37 5.23 4.98 4.09
CA ALA A 37 4.42 5.93 4.87
C ALA A 37 3.12 6.36 4.16
N PRO A 38 3.12 6.74 2.86
CA PRO A 38 1.89 7.07 2.14
C PRO A 38 0.91 5.91 1.99
N ILE A 39 1.42 4.69 1.76
CA ILE A 39 0.57 3.49 1.66
C ILE A 39 -0.10 3.21 3.01
N ARG A 40 0.66 3.27 4.11
CA ARG A 40 0.13 3.12 5.47
C ARG A 40 -0.86 4.22 5.88
N ALA A 41 -0.69 5.43 5.34
CA ALA A 41 -1.61 6.53 5.55
C ALA A 41 -2.91 6.40 4.72
N THR A 42 -2.93 5.52 3.71
CA THR A 42 -4.11 5.34 2.84
C THR A 42 -5.17 4.51 3.56
N GLY A 43 -6.28 5.16 3.92
CA GLY A 43 -7.45 4.53 4.56
C GLY A 43 -8.58 4.10 3.62
N ASP A 44 -8.37 4.24 2.30
CA ASP A 44 -9.35 3.93 1.27
C ASP A 44 -9.03 2.58 0.62
N ALA A 45 -9.95 1.63 0.73
CA ALA A 45 -9.80 0.28 0.19
C ALA A 45 -9.77 0.23 -1.34
N GLU A 46 -10.55 1.08 -2.03
CA GLU A 46 -10.55 1.15 -3.49
C GLU A 46 -9.23 1.71 -4.00
N ARG A 47 -8.73 2.75 -3.31
CA ARG A 47 -7.41 3.32 -3.57
C ARG A 47 -6.31 2.29 -3.41
N LEU A 48 -6.29 1.55 -2.29
CA LEU A 48 -5.28 0.51 -2.06
C LEU A 48 -5.32 -0.59 -3.13
N ARG A 49 -6.51 -0.99 -3.57
CA ARG A 49 -6.63 -1.95 -4.69
C ARG A 49 -6.11 -1.38 -6.02
N ALA A 50 -6.31 -0.09 -6.26
CA ALA A 50 -5.74 0.58 -7.43
C ALA A 50 -4.21 0.63 -7.36
N LEU A 51 -3.65 0.94 -6.18
CA LEU A 51 -2.21 0.91 -5.95
C LEU A 51 -1.64 -0.49 -6.12
N HIS A 52 -2.31 -1.53 -5.62
CA HIS A 52 -1.88 -2.92 -5.83
C HIS A 52 -1.80 -3.26 -7.32
N ARG A 53 -2.84 -2.92 -8.11
CA ARG A 53 -2.80 -3.12 -9.57
C ARG A 53 -1.72 -2.29 -10.25
N ALA A 54 -1.46 -1.08 -9.77
CA ALA A 54 -0.39 -0.24 -10.30
C ALA A 54 0.98 -0.84 -10.00
N ALA A 55 1.22 -1.36 -8.80
CA ALA A 55 2.47 -2.03 -8.43
C ALA A 55 2.70 -3.31 -9.24
N ASP A 56 1.64 -4.07 -9.52
CA ASP A 56 1.69 -5.24 -10.39
C ASP A 56 2.06 -4.89 -11.84
N ALA A 57 1.49 -3.79 -12.36
CA ALA A 57 1.71 -3.36 -13.74
C ALA A 57 2.97 -2.52 -13.96
N SER A 58 3.55 -1.95 -12.90
CA SER A 58 4.70 -1.05 -13.01
C SER A 58 5.98 -1.85 -13.29
N THR A 59 6.85 -1.28 -14.13
CA THR A 59 8.17 -1.84 -14.43
C THR A 59 9.28 -1.29 -13.54
N SER A 60 8.99 -0.24 -12.77
CA SER A 60 9.94 0.43 -11.86
C SER A 60 9.22 1.13 -10.71
N LEU A 61 9.97 1.44 -9.65
CA LEU A 61 9.46 2.23 -8.50
C LEU A 61 9.06 3.65 -8.90
N ASP A 62 9.77 4.29 -9.84
CA ASP A 62 9.42 5.62 -10.35
C ASP A 62 8.08 5.64 -11.09
N GLU A 63 7.75 4.55 -11.80
CA GLU A 63 6.46 4.39 -12.46
C GLU A 63 5.35 4.22 -11.43
N PHE A 64 5.58 3.40 -10.41
CA PHE A 64 4.66 3.24 -9.29
C PHE A 64 4.46 4.55 -8.50
N GLU A 65 5.52 5.33 -8.28
CA GLU A 65 5.46 6.62 -7.58
C GLU A 65 4.46 7.56 -8.24
N ARG A 66 4.41 7.60 -9.57
CA ARG A 66 3.43 8.40 -10.33
C ARG A 66 2.00 7.95 -10.06
N ALA A 67 1.77 6.66 -9.89
CA ALA A 67 0.46 6.14 -9.52
C ALA A 67 0.11 6.51 -8.08
N LEU A 68 1.07 6.42 -7.15
CA LEU A 68 0.91 6.76 -5.74
C LEU A 68 0.52 8.23 -5.54
N LEU A 69 1.15 9.14 -6.29
CA LEU A 69 0.92 10.59 -6.21
C LEU A 69 -0.33 11.08 -6.96
N ARG A 70 -0.93 10.25 -7.81
CA ARG A 70 -2.17 10.59 -8.52
C ARG A 70 -3.34 10.46 -7.55
N GLU A 71 -3.90 11.53 -7.00
CA GLU A 71 -5.09 11.47 -6.13
C GLU A 71 -6.30 10.82 -6.83
#